data_AF-A0A1L8EF18-F1
#
_entry.id   AF-A0A1L8EF18-F1
#
_cell.length_a   1.000
_cell.length_b   1.000
_cell.length_c   1.000
_cell.angle_alpha   90.00
_cell.angle_beta   90.00
_cell.angle_gamma   90.00
#
_symmetry.space_group_name_H-M   'P 1'
#
loop_
_entity.id
_entity.type
_entity.pdbx_description
1 polymer ?
#
loop_
_entity_poly.entity_id
_entity_poly.type
_entity_poly.pdbx_seq_one_letter_code
_entity_poly.pdbx_strand_id
1 'polypeptide(L)'
;MVQRLTLRRRLSYNTRSNRRRIVRTPGGRLVYQYVKKNKTVPKCGQCKEKLKGIQPSRPCERSRMSKRLKTVARTYGGVLCHGCLRERIVRAFLIEEQKIVKALKSQRESQAKPVKPVKVVEKKPTKGAAAKAGKSAAKKPAQKATGKSKK
;
A
#
# COMPACT_ATOMS: atom_id res chain seq x y z
N MET A 1 -9.94 -36.34 -43.36
CA MET A 1 -10.44 -36.31 -41.96
C MET A 1 -9.46 -35.54 -41.09
N VAL A 2 -9.92 -34.61 -40.23
CA VAL A 2 -9.04 -33.86 -39.31
C VAL A 2 -8.61 -34.75 -38.15
N GLN A 3 -7.32 -34.71 -37.76
CA GLN A 3 -6.79 -35.51 -36.66
C GLN A 3 -7.42 -35.09 -35.32
N ARG A 4 -8.12 -36.02 -34.64
CA ARG A 4 -8.63 -35.82 -33.27
C ARG A 4 -7.50 -35.94 -32.26
N LEU A 5 -7.66 -35.28 -31.11
CA LEU A 5 -6.62 -35.15 -30.10
C LEU A 5 -7.04 -35.71 -28.75
N THR A 6 -6.10 -36.36 -28.08
CA THR A 6 -6.28 -36.93 -26.73
C THR A 6 -5.57 -36.08 -25.68
N LEU A 7 -6.17 -36.01 -24.49
CA LEU A 7 -5.57 -35.32 -23.34
C LEU A 7 -4.40 -36.16 -22.80
N ARG A 8 -3.29 -35.50 -22.44
CA ARG A 8 -2.10 -36.18 -21.87
C ARG A 8 -2.09 -36.20 -20.34
N ARG A 9 -2.90 -35.36 -19.70
CA ARG A 9 -3.09 -35.33 -18.23
C ARG A 9 -4.40 -35.99 -17.87
N ARG A 10 -4.47 -36.53 -16.64
CA ARG A 10 -5.70 -37.09 -16.03
C ARG A 10 -6.83 -36.06 -15.87
N LEU A 11 -6.52 -34.76 -15.91
CA LEU A 11 -7.50 -33.68 -15.78
C LEU A 11 -8.30 -33.53 -17.08
N SER A 12 -9.55 -34.02 -17.07
CA SER A 12 -10.48 -33.99 -18.22
C SER A 12 -11.13 -32.62 -18.44
N TYR A 13 -11.61 -31.99 -17.37
CA TYR A 13 -12.40 -30.75 -17.43
C TYR A 13 -11.63 -29.53 -17.97
N ASN A 14 -12.37 -28.63 -18.65
CA ASN A 14 -11.86 -27.38 -19.22
C ASN A 14 -11.80 -26.25 -18.17
N THR A 15 -10.86 -26.36 -17.24
CA THR A 15 -10.65 -25.34 -16.20
C THR A 15 -9.64 -24.27 -16.62
N ARG A 16 -9.62 -23.12 -15.93
CA ARG A 16 -8.70 -22.00 -16.22
C ARG A 16 -7.21 -22.41 -16.18
N SER A 17 -6.85 -23.40 -15.35
CA SER A 17 -5.48 -23.92 -15.25
C SER A 17 -5.15 -25.01 -16.29
N ASN A 18 -6.17 -25.63 -16.88
CA ASN A 18 -6.05 -26.77 -17.77
C ASN A 18 -6.28 -26.41 -19.24
N ARG A 19 -5.91 -25.19 -19.66
CA ARG A 19 -5.99 -24.76 -21.06
C ARG A 19 -4.96 -25.50 -21.92
N ARG A 20 -5.33 -25.77 -23.18
CA ARG A 20 -4.51 -26.54 -24.13
C ARG A 20 -4.29 -25.74 -25.41
N ARG A 21 -3.15 -25.92 -26.06
CA ARG A 21 -2.84 -25.44 -27.42
C ARG A 21 -2.56 -26.64 -28.30
N ILE A 22 -3.11 -26.63 -29.52
CA ILE A 22 -2.83 -27.63 -30.54
C ILE A 22 -1.50 -27.25 -31.19
N VAL A 23 -0.54 -28.19 -31.21
CA VAL A 23 0.79 -27.97 -31.77
C VAL A 23 1.11 -29.13 -32.71
N ARG A 24 1.64 -28.83 -33.91
CA ARG A 24 2.24 -29.81 -34.81
C ARG A 24 3.62 -30.16 -34.27
N THR A 25 3.84 -31.44 -33.95
CA THR A 25 5.15 -31.91 -33.51
C THR A 25 6.06 -32.17 -34.71
N PRO A 26 7.39 -32.23 -34.52
CA PRO A 26 8.32 -32.55 -35.61
C PRO A 26 8.01 -33.87 -36.32
N GLY A 27 7.45 -34.86 -35.62
CA GLY A 27 6.98 -36.12 -36.20
C GLY A 27 5.64 -36.05 -36.95
N GLY A 28 5.18 -34.85 -37.33
CA GLY A 28 3.98 -34.65 -38.13
C GLY A 28 2.64 -34.88 -37.40
N ARG A 29 2.66 -35.20 -36.10
CA ARG A 29 1.44 -35.48 -35.31
C ARG A 29 0.89 -34.18 -34.71
N LEU A 30 -0.42 -34.00 -34.74
CA LEU A 30 -1.08 -32.98 -33.93
C LEU A 30 -1.18 -33.47 -32.48
N VAL A 31 -0.74 -32.66 -31.52
CA VAL A 31 -0.74 -33.00 -30.09
C VAL A 31 -1.18 -31.80 -29.23
N TYR A 32 -1.87 -32.05 -28.11
CA TYR A 32 -2.11 -31.02 -27.09
C TYR A 32 -0.86 -30.72 -26.25
N GLN A 33 -0.50 -29.44 -26.20
CA GLN A 33 0.42 -28.90 -25.20
C GLN A 33 -0.36 -28.10 -24.15
N TYR A 34 -0.01 -28.30 -22.88
CA TYR A 34 -0.67 -27.61 -21.77
C TYR A 34 -0.09 -26.22 -21.56
N VAL A 35 -0.95 -25.21 -21.62
CA VAL A 35 -0.56 -23.81 -21.49
C VAL A 35 -0.79 -23.34 -20.07
N LYS A 36 0.24 -22.73 -19.48
CA LYS A 36 0.12 -22.02 -18.21
C LYS A 36 -0.76 -20.77 -18.41
N LYS A 37 -1.68 -20.48 -17.48
CA LYS A 37 -2.35 -19.16 -17.34
C LYS A 37 -1.39 -18.00 -17.63
N ASN A 38 -1.88 -17.07 -18.44
CA ASN A 38 -1.17 -15.86 -18.84
C ASN A 38 -0.79 -15.01 -17.63
N LYS A 39 0.37 -14.35 -17.75
CA LYS A 39 0.96 -13.52 -16.70
C LYS A 39 0.31 -12.14 -16.74
N THR A 40 -0.02 -11.59 -15.58
CA THR A 40 -0.52 -10.23 -15.46
C THR A 40 0.64 -9.25 -15.33
N VAL A 41 0.52 -8.08 -15.97
CA VAL A 41 1.52 -7.01 -15.86
C VAL A 41 1.42 -6.35 -14.49
N PRO A 42 2.54 -6.09 -13.80
CA PRO A 42 2.54 -5.37 -12.52
C PRO A 42 1.92 -3.99 -12.70
N LYS A 43 1.09 -3.58 -11.75
CA LYS A 43 0.39 -2.30 -11.78
C LYS A 43 0.90 -1.37 -10.69
N CYS A 44 0.80 -0.08 -10.94
CA CYS A 44 1.03 0.97 -9.95
C CYS A 44 0.03 0.83 -8.79
N GLY A 45 0.49 0.99 -7.54
CA GLY A 45 -0.35 0.88 -6.35
C GLY A 45 -1.42 1.97 -6.23
N GLN A 46 -1.22 3.15 -6.82
CA GLN A 46 -2.18 4.26 -6.79
C GLN A 46 -3.02 4.30 -8.07
N CYS A 47 -2.34 4.58 -9.19
CA CYS A 47 -2.98 4.90 -10.45
C CYS A 47 -3.40 3.63 -11.24
N LYS A 48 -3.03 2.41 -10.78
CA LYS A 48 -3.31 1.10 -11.40
C LYS A 48 -2.81 0.93 -12.86
N GLU A 49 -2.04 1.88 -13.36
CA GLU A 49 -1.35 1.80 -14.64
C GLU A 49 -0.31 0.69 -14.68
N LYS A 50 -0.01 0.16 -15.87
CA LYS A 50 1.00 -0.88 -16.07
C LYS A 50 2.40 -0.30 -15.85
N LEU A 51 3.19 -0.93 -14.98
CA LEU A 51 4.58 -0.54 -14.74
C LEU A 51 5.45 -0.94 -15.93
N LYS A 52 6.03 0.06 -16.60
CA LYS A 52 6.97 -0.12 -17.70
C LYS A 52 8.32 -0.64 -17.18
N GLY A 53 8.99 -1.49 -17.94
CA GLY A 53 10.30 -2.05 -17.60
C GLY A 53 10.30 -3.25 -16.65
N ILE A 54 9.14 -3.63 -16.07
CA ILE A 54 9.04 -4.84 -15.24
C ILE A 54 8.39 -5.96 -16.03
N GLN A 55 9.11 -7.06 -16.21
CA GLN A 55 8.61 -8.19 -16.98
C GLN A 55 7.48 -8.92 -16.21
N PRO A 56 6.31 -9.18 -16.84
CA PRO A 56 5.26 -9.97 -16.21
C PRO A 56 5.75 -11.40 -15.99
N SER A 57 5.56 -11.94 -14.79
CA SER A 57 5.93 -13.31 -14.44
C SER A 57 4.91 -13.91 -13.47
N ARG A 58 4.86 -15.24 -13.42
CA ARG A 58 4.18 -15.92 -12.31
C ARG A 58 5.00 -15.75 -11.03
N PRO A 59 4.39 -15.77 -9.83
CA PRO A 59 5.13 -15.66 -8.57
C PRO A 59 6.27 -16.68 -8.45
N CYS A 60 6.02 -17.94 -8.82
CA CYS A 60 7.03 -19.00 -8.79
C CYS A 60 8.15 -18.84 -9.83
N GLU A 61 7.90 -18.13 -10.93
CA GLU A 61 8.92 -17.83 -11.94
C GLU A 61 9.72 -16.58 -11.56
N ARG A 62 9.16 -15.70 -10.72
CA ARG A 62 9.79 -14.44 -10.32
C ARG A 62 11.08 -14.65 -9.53
N SER A 63 11.22 -15.73 -8.76
CA SER A 63 12.48 -16.04 -8.07
C SER A 63 13.60 -16.38 -9.05
N ARG A 64 13.28 -17.09 -10.14
CA ARG A 64 14.24 -17.57 -11.16
C ARG A 64 14.74 -16.48 -12.12
N MET A 65 14.03 -15.37 -12.24
CA MET A 65 14.42 -14.26 -13.13
C MET A 65 15.58 -13.45 -12.54
N SER A 66 16.36 -12.76 -13.39
CA SER A 66 17.40 -11.83 -12.94
C SER A 66 16.80 -10.58 -12.29
N LYS A 67 17.57 -9.89 -11.43
CA LYS A 67 17.10 -8.69 -10.71
C LYS A 67 16.70 -7.55 -11.67
N ARG A 68 17.48 -7.33 -12.73
CA ARG A 68 17.26 -6.28 -13.74
C ARG A 68 15.86 -6.32 -14.37
N LEU A 69 15.29 -7.52 -14.57
CA LEU A 69 13.97 -7.69 -15.18
C LEU A 69 12.81 -7.44 -14.21
N LYS A 70 13.10 -7.35 -12.90
CA LYS A 70 12.10 -7.20 -11.83
C LYS A 70 11.95 -5.76 -11.34
N THR A 71 12.94 -4.91 -11.59
CA THR A 71 13.06 -3.58 -10.98
C THR A 71 13.31 -2.50 -12.03
N VAL A 72 13.01 -1.26 -11.65
CA VAL A 72 13.37 -0.04 -12.40
C VAL A 72 14.35 0.74 -11.54
N ALA A 73 15.40 1.29 -12.14
CA ALA A 73 16.45 2.05 -11.44
C ALA A 73 15.98 3.46 -11.05
N ARG A 74 15.01 3.53 -10.12
CA ARG A 74 14.51 4.77 -9.49
C ARG A 74 13.85 4.45 -8.15
N THR A 75 13.66 5.46 -7.31
CA THR A 75 12.91 5.31 -6.06
C THR A 75 11.50 4.77 -6.34
N TYR A 76 11.02 3.86 -5.50
CA TYR A 76 9.70 3.22 -5.65
C TYR A 76 9.40 2.57 -7.02
N GLY A 77 10.41 2.19 -7.80
CA GLY A 77 10.25 1.73 -9.19
C GLY A 77 9.31 0.53 -9.41
N GLY A 78 9.16 -0.33 -8.40
CA GLY A 78 8.25 -1.49 -8.43
C GLY A 78 6.87 -1.25 -7.81
N VAL A 79 6.63 -0.07 -7.22
CA VAL A 79 5.42 0.24 -6.45
C VAL A 79 4.62 1.34 -7.14
N LEU A 80 5.29 2.36 -7.67
CA LEU A 80 4.67 3.57 -8.21
C LEU A 80 5.06 3.77 -9.68
N CYS A 81 4.16 4.40 -10.47
CA CYS A 81 4.52 4.87 -11.81
C CYS A 81 5.33 6.19 -11.72
N HIS A 82 5.74 6.74 -12.86
CA HIS A 82 6.55 7.96 -12.90
C HIS A 82 5.72 9.22 -12.61
N GLY A 83 4.46 9.24 -13.04
CA GLY A 83 3.51 10.31 -12.70
C GLY A 83 3.27 10.39 -11.19
N CYS A 84 2.73 9.33 -10.58
CA CYS A 84 2.42 9.38 -9.14
C CYS A 84 3.69 9.53 -8.25
N LEU A 85 4.89 9.19 -8.74
CA LEU A 85 6.14 9.47 -8.03
C LEU A 85 6.48 10.97 -8.03
N ARG A 86 6.40 11.64 -9.18
CA ARG A 86 6.64 13.09 -9.28
C ARG A 86 5.68 13.86 -8.37
N GLU A 87 4.40 13.51 -8.40
CA GLU A 87 3.39 14.12 -7.53
C GLU A 87 3.72 13.94 -6.05
N ARG A 88 4.22 12.77 -5.63
CA ARG A 88 4.60 12.53 -4.23
C ARG A 88 5.80 13.37 -3.80
N ILE A 89 6.81 13.50 -4.64
CA ILE A 89 7.98 14.33 -4.33
C ILE A 89 7.55 15.79 -4.16
N VAL A 90 6.80 16.32 -5.12
CA VAL A 90 6.33 17.72 -5.08
C VAL A 90 5.40 17.96 -3.89
N ARG A 91 4.45 17.04 -3.62
CA ARG A 91 3.56 17.17 -2.46
C ARG A 91 4.31 17.13 -1.14
N ALA A 92 5.28 16.22 -0.98
CA ALA A 92 6.07 16.13 0.25
C ALA A 92 6.84 17.43 0.49
N PHE A 93 7.53 17.93 -0.54
CA PHE A 93 8.27 19.18 -0.48
C PHE A 93 7.38 20.38 -0.11
N LEU A 94 6.28 20.59 -0.82
CA LEU A 94 5.39 21.73 -0.56
C LEU A 94 4.75 21.67 0.83
N ILE A 95 4.41 20.48 1.33
CA ILE A 95 3.87 20.32 2.68
C ILE A 95 4.91 20.67 3.73
N GLU A 96 6.16 20.29 3.53
CA GLU A 96 7.27 20.62 4.44
C GLU A 96 7.56 22.13 4.44
N GLU A 97 7.64 22.76 3.26
CA GLU A 97 7.81 24.20 3.13
C GLU A 97 6.69 24.98 3.81
N GLN A 98 5.43 24.60 3.57
CA GLN A 98 4.28 25.23 4.23
C GLN A 98 4.31 25.05 5.76
N LYS A 99 4.78 23.90 6.27
CA LYS A 99 4.92 23.66 7.71
C LYS A 99 5.98 24.58 8.31
N ILE A 100 7.13 24.74 7.66
CA ILE A 100 8.20 25.63 8.12
C ILE A 100 7.71 27.08 8.16
N VAL A 101 7.08 27.55 7.07
CA VAL A 101 6.53 28.92 7.00
C VAL A 101 5.50 29.16 8.09
N LYS A 102 4.60 28.20 8.35
CA LYS A 102 3.60 28.30 9.44
C LYS A 102 4.26 28.35 10.81
N ALA A 103 5.28 27.53 11.06
CA ALA A 103 6.03 27.53 12.31
C ALA A 103 6.73 28.87 12.55
N LEU A 104 7.43 29.41 11.54
CA LEU A 104 8.10 30.71 11.65
C LEU A 104 7.12 31.86 11.89
N LYS A 105 5.95 31.86 11.22
CA LYS A 105 4.89 32.84 11.47
C LYS A 105 4.38 32.77 12.91
N SER A 106 4.08 31.56 13.41
CA SER A 106 3.63 31.38 14.80
C SER A 106 4.67 31.82 15.84
N GLN A 107 5.97 31.58 15.58
CA GLN A 107 7.05 32.03 16.45
C GLN A 107 7.15 33.56 16.48
N ARG A 108 7.09 34.22 15.31
CA ARG A 108 7.09 35.69 15.22
C ARG A 108 5.87 36.30 15.91
N GLU A 109 4.68 35.74 15.72
CA GLU A 109 3.46 36.19 16.40
C GLU A 109 3.54 36.01 17.93
N SER A 110 4.17 34.93 18.41
CA SER A 110 4.39 34.74 19.85
C SER A 110 5.41 35.73 20.44
N GLN A 111 6.40 36.16 19.66
CA GLN A 111 7.40 37.16 20.08
C GLN A 111 6.87 38.60 19.98
N ALA A 112 5.99 38.88 19.01
CA ALA A 112 5.43 40.22 18.77
C ALA A 112 4.26 40.58 19.71
N LYS A 113 3.64 39.61 20.40
CA LYS A 113 2.68 39.92 21.47
C LYS A 113 3.46 40.41 22.70
N PRO A 114 3.32 41.68 23.13
CA PRO A 114 4.00 42.16 24.31
C PRO A 114 3.52 41.35 25.51
N VAL A 115 4.48 40.79 26.25
CA VAL A 115 4.24 40.12 27.53
C VAL A 115 3.55 41.13 28.45
N LYS A 116 2.25 40.97 28.68
CA LYS A 116 1.59 41.68 29.79
C LYS A 116 2.30 41.23 31.07
N PRO A 117 2.79 42.15 31.93
CA PRO A 117 3.48 41.76 33.14
C PRO A 117 2.52 40.96 34.03
N VAL A 118 2.91 39.73 34.34
CA VAL A 118 2.22 38.91 35.32
C VAL A 118 2.37 39.61 36.67
N LYS A 119 1.27 40.14 37.21
CA LYS A 119 1.23 40.58 38.61
C LYS A 119 1.49 39.38 39.50
N VAL A 120 2.67 39.33 40.11
CA VAL A 120 2.97 38.44 41.23
C VAL A 120 2.13 38.93 42.40
N VAL A 121 1.11 38.15 42.79
CA VAL A 121 0.46 38.31 44.09
C VAL A 121 0.95 37.17 44.97
N GLU A 122 1.92 37.49 45.82
CA GLU A 122 2.31 36.67 46.95
C GLU A 122 1.15 36.59 47.96
N LYS A 123 0.73 35.38 48.34
CA LYS A 123 0.19 35.11 49.67
C LYS A 123 0.71 33.76 50.18
N LYS A 124 1.53 33.85 51.23
CA LYS A 124 2.02 32.74 52.08
C LYS A 124 1.02 32.49 53.24
N PRO A 125 1.20 31.47 54.10
CA PRO A 125 0.39 30.25 54.16
C PRO A 125 -0.52 30.14 55.40
N THR A 126 -1.54 29.28 55.39
CA THR A 126 -2.17 28.76 56.62
C THR A 126 -2.44 27.26 56.55
N LYS A 127 -2.12 26.61 57.67
CA LYS A 127 -2.16 25.17 57.96
C LYS A 127 -3.59 24.68 58.19
N GLY A 128 -3.86 23.40 57.91
CA GLY A 128 -5.04 22.68 58.37
C GLY A 128 -5.07 21.24 57.85
N ALA A 129 -5.03 20.27 58.75
CA ALA A 129 -4.74 18.86 58.50
C ALA A 129 -5.96 17.99 58.12
N ALA A 130 -5.65 16.90 57.40
CA ALA A 130 -6.23 15.54 57.41
C ALA A 130 -7.76 15.31 57.33
N ALA A 131 -8.22 14.55 56.33
CA ALA A 131 -8.48 13.10 56.45
C ALA A 131 -9.35 12.48 55.31
N LYS A 132 -8.89 11.30 54.86
CA LYS A 132 -9.60 10.09 54.39
C LYS A 132 -10.44 10.03 53.08
N ALA A 133 -9.88 9.24 52.15
CA ALA A 133 -10.41 8.01 51.53
C ALA A 133 -11.79 7.99 50.82
N GLY A 134 -11.78 7.57 49.55
CA GLY A 134 -12.98 7.09 48.85
C GLY A 134 -12.75 6.72 47.39
N LYS A 135 -12.78 5.43 47.08
CA LYS A 135 -12.70 4.79 45.75
C LYS A 135 -13.75 5.32 44.76
N SER A 136 -13.44 5.34 43.47
CA SER A 136 -14.08 4.43 42.48
C SER A 136 -13.67 4.71 41.04
N ALA A 137 -13.48 3.61 40.32
CA ALA A 137 -13.22 3.55 38.89
C ALA A 137 -14.47 3.90 38.07
N ALA A 138 -14.28 4.60 36.95
CA ALA A 138 -15.27 4.65 35.88
C ALA A 138 -14.56 4.69 34.51
N LYS A 139 -14.30 3.49 33.99
CA LYS A 139 -13.99 3.21 32.59
C LYS A 139 -15.31 3.26 31.80
N LYS A 140 -15.40 4.05 30.72
CA LYS A 140 -16.45 3.92 29.69
C LYS A 140 -15.97 4.56 28.35
N PRO A 141 -16.50 4.14 27.19
CA PRO A 141 -15.90 3.05 26.43
C PRO A 141 -15.65 3.37 24.95
N ALA A 142 -14.85 2.53 24.30
CA ALA A 142 -14.71 2.46 22.84
C ALA A 142 -16.07 2.16 22.18
N GLN A 143 -16.42 2.95 21.17
CA GLN A 143 -17.62 2.74 20.36
C GLN A 143 -17.39 1.63 19.34
N LYS A 144 -18.23 0.59 19.44
CA LYS A 144 -18.33 -0.55 18.53
C LYS A 144 -19.36 -0.19 17.46
N ALA A 145 -18.94 0.00 16.21
CA ALA A 145 -19.85 0.11 15.09
C ALA A 145 -20.32 -1.29 14.67
N THR A 146 -21.61 -1.54 14.84
CA THR A 146 -22.33 -2.73 14.42
C THR A 146 -22.50 -2.79 12.91
N GLY A 147 -22.51 -4.01 12.38
CA GLY A 147 -22.57 -4.30 10.96
C GLY A 147 -23.89 -3.87 10.29
N LYS A 148 -23.81 -3.72 8.97
CA LYS A 148 -24.97 -3.60 8.10
C LYS A 148 -24.84 -4.67 7.01
N SER A 149 -25.66 -5.71 7.14
CA SER A 149 -26.04 -6.61 6.06
C SER A 149 -26.63 -5.83 4.90
N LYS A 150 -26.30 -6.23 3.66
CA LYS A 150 -27.24 -6.26 2.52
C LYS A 150 -26.58 -6.89 1.28
N LYS A 151 -27.25 -7.96 0.80
CA LYS A 151 -27.31 -8.57 -0.54
C LYS A 151 -26.01 -8.90 -1.27
#